data_AF-A0A7R9MV68-F1
#
_entry.id   AF-A0A7R9MV68-F1
#
_cell.length_a   1.000
_cell.length_b   1.000
_cell.length_c   1.000
_cell.angle_alpha   90.00
_cell.angle_beta   90.00
_cell.angle_gamma   90.00
#
_symmetry.space_group_name_H-M   'P 1'
#
loop_
_entity.id
_entity.type
_entity.pdbx_description
1 polymer ?
#
loop_
_entity_poly.entity_id
_entity_poly.type
_entity_poly.pdbx_seq_one_letter_code
_entity_poly.pdbx_strand_id
1 'polypeptide(L)'
;TWSCNATAELKIISQKEGIDNITRKIQHIFYSKENDWGFSHFLGWNDILDPEKGHIKEDAIILEVWVSADAPHGVRSVIGCHLCAIDWRWDSKKHTGFVGLKNQGATCYMNSLLQTLFFTN
;
A
#
# COMPACT_ATOMS: atom_id res chain seq x y z
N THR A 1 -9.19 0.41 -15.08
CA THR A 1 -9.10 1.13 -13.80
C THR A 1 -8.42 0.20 -12.83
N TRP A 2 -7.35 0.63 -12.17
CA TRP A 2 -6.61 -0.16 -11.20
C TRP A 2 -7.12 0.11 -9.79
N SER A 3 -6.99 -0.86 -8.88
CA SER A 3 -7.11 -0.64 -7.45
C SER A 3 -6.16 -1.54 -6.67
N CYS A 4 -5.70 -1.07 -5.50
CA CYS A 4 -4.81 -1.83 -4.62
C CYS A 4 -5.14 -1.49 -3.17
N ASN A 5 -5.51 -2.51 -2.38
CA ASN A 5 -5.64 -2.36 -0.94
C ASN A 5 -4.23 -2.41 -0.33
N ALA A 6 -3.90 -1.46 0.53
CA ALA A 6 -2.63 -1.47 1.24
C ALA A 6 -2.78 -0.93 2.66
N THR A 7 -1.96 -1.46 3.55
CA THR A 7 -1.70 -0.90 4.88
C THR A 7 -0.34 -0.24 4.86
N ALA A 8 -0.18 0.88 5.55
CA ALA A 8 1.11 1.53 5.68
C ALA A 8 1.32 2.11 7.08
N GLU A 9 2.57 2.10 7.53
CA GLU A 9 3.04 2.79 8.72
C GLU A 9 3.88 3.98 8.27
N LEU A 10 3.40 5.19 8.52
CA LEU A 10 4.12 6.43 8.29
C LEU A 10 4.83 6.84 9.57
N LYS A 11 6.13 7.11 9.50
CA LYS A 11 6.96 7.42 10.65
C LYS A 11 7.76 8.70 10.44
N ILE A 12 7.80 9.54 11.47
CA ILE A 12 8.85 10.55 11.63
C ILE A 12 9.91 9.92 12.54
N ILE A 13 11.12 9.78 12.02
CA ILE A 13 12.23 9.17 12.75
C ILE A 13 12.86 10.23 13.66
N SER A 14 13.02 9.85 14.93
CA SER A 14 13.69 10.67 15.93
C SER A 14 15.20 10.61 15.72
N GLN A 15 15.84 11.77 15.77
CA GLN A 15 17.26 11.98 15.50
C GLN A 15 18.06 12.27 16.79
N LYS A 16 17.42 12.15 17.95
CA LYS A 16 17.98 12.33 19.28
C LYS A 16 17.80 11.05 20.11
N GLU A 17 18.85 10.68 20.84
CA GLU A 17 18.84 9.47 21.66
C GLU A 17 17.80 9.59 22.80
N GLY A 18 17.06 8.50 23.04
CA GLY A 18 16.02 8.45 24.07
C GLY A 18 14.66 9.04 23.66
N ILE A 19 14.49 9.43 22.39
CA ILE A 19 13.19 9.89 21.85
C ILE A 19 12.63 8.86 20.88
N ASP A 20 11.37 8.46 21.09
CA ASP A 20 10.67 7.51 20.23
C ASP A 20 10.24 8.12 18.89
N ASN A 21 10.15 7.28 17.87
CA ASN A 21 9.63 7.68 16.56
C ASN A 21 8.12 7.93 16.62
N ILE A 22 7.64 8.94 15.90
CA ILE A 22 6.20 9.19 15.77
C ILE A 22 5.67 8.33 14.64
N THR A 23 4.82 7.35 14.97
CA THR A 23 4.24 6.43 13.99
C THR A 23 2.74 6.62 13.88
N ARG A 24 2.21 6.66 12.66
CA ARG A 24 0.77 6.57 12.38
C ARG A 24 0.50 5.54 11.29
N LYS A 25 -0.58 4.77 11.47
CA LYS A 25 -0.97 3.73 10.51
C LYS A 25 -2.12 4.21 9.64
N ILE A 26 -2.11 3.79 8.38
CA ILE A 26 -3.21 3.94 7.44
C ILE A 26 -3.57 2.58 6.83
N GLN A 27 -4.83 2.46 6.44
CA GLN A 27 -5.32 1.38 5.60
C GLN A 27 -6.21 2.02 4.55
N HIS A 28 -5.91 1.79 3.27
CA HIS A 28 -6.65 2.41 2.19
C HIS A 28 -6.69 1.54 0.93
N ILE A 29 -7.77 1.69 0.17
CA ILE A 29 -7.87 1.14 -1.18
C ILE A 29 -7.49 2.26 -2.14
N PHE A 30 -6.27 2.21 -2.67
CA PHE A 30 -5.78 3.16 -3.64
C PHE A 30 -6.40 2.87 -5.01
N TYR A 31 -6.86 3.92 -5.69
CA TYR A 31 -7.37 3.84 -7.06
C TYR A 31 -7.27 5.21 -7.75
N SER A 32 -7.65 5.31 -9.02
CA SER A 32 -7.40 6.50 -9.83
C SER A 32 -7.99 7.83 -9.33
N LYS A 33 -9.01 7.81 -8.45
CA LYS A 33 -9.57 9.05 -7.87
C LYS A 33 -9.07 9.34 -6.44
N GLU A 34 -8.55 8.33 -5.77
CA GLU A 34 -7.98 8.41 -4.41
C GLU A 34 -6.65 7.66 -4.43
N ASN A 35 -5.68 8.26 -5.12
CA ASN A 35 -4.36 7.70 -5.34
C ASN A 35 -3.36 8.12 -4.25
N ASP A 36 -3.76 9.04 -3.38
CA ASP A 36 -3.05 9.43 -2.16
C ASP A 36 -3.95 9.18 -0.93
N TRP A 37 -3.30 8.95 0.21
CA TRP A 37 -3.98 8.80 1.49
C TRP A 37 -3.00 9.10 2.62
N GLY A 38 -3.47 9.74 3.69
CA GLY A 38 -2.61 10.15 4.79
C GLY A 38 -3.30 11.11 5.75
N PHE A 39 -2.51 11.97 6.39
CA PHE A 39 -2.99 12.93 7.38
C PHE A 39 -2.63 14.35 6.94
N SER A 40 -3.63 15.22 6.79
CA SER A 40 -3.39 16.65 6.57
C SER A 40 -2.67 17.31 7.76
N HIS A 41 -2.92 16.79 8.96
CA HIS A 41 -2.25 17.20 10.20
C HIS A 41 -1.56 15.98 10.83
N PHE A 42 -0.35 15.70 10.36
CA PHE A 42 0.46 14.58 10.86
C PHE A 42 1.08 14.88 12.23
N LEU A 43 1.73 16.04 12.37
CA LEU A 43 2.29 16.55 13.62
C LEU A 43 2.19 18.09 13.59
N GLY A 44 2.11 18.73 14.76
CA GLY A 44 2.13 20.19 14.84
C GLY A 44 3.45 20.74 14.30
N TRP A 45 3.40 21.81 13.51
CA TRP A 45 4.60 22.41 12.92
C TRP A 45 5.62 22.83 14.00
N ASN A 46 5.14 23.44 15.08
CA ASN A 46 5.97 23.82 16.22
C ASN A 46 6.61 22.60 16.92
N ASP A 47 5.95 21.43 16.89
CA ASP A 47 6.49 20.20 17.49
C ASP A 47 7.58 19.56 16.61
N ILE A 48 7.46 19.71 15.28
CA ILE A 48 8.49 19.24 14.34
C ILE A 48 9.76 20.09 14.48
N LEU A 49 9.60 21.41 14.58
CA LEU A 49 10.71 22.36 14.63
C LEU A 49 11.39 22.45 16.00
N ASP A 50 10.78 21.90 17.05
CA ASP A 50 11.35 21.92 18.40
C ASP A 50 12.58 20.99 18.50
N PRO A 51 13.80 21.53 18.66
CA PRO A 51 15.00 20.71 18.79
C PRO A 51 14.99 19.86 20.06
N GLU A 52 14.21 20.23 21.08
CA GLU A 52 14.09 19.44 22.31
C GLU A 52 13.35 18.13 22.07
N LYS A 53 12.37 18.14 21.17
CA LYS A 53 11.64 16.94 20.71
C LYS A 53 12.46 16.08 19.77
N GLY A 54 13.59 16.56 19.25
CA GLY A 54 14.60 15.74 18.57
C GLY A 54 14.15 15.06 17.28
N HIS A 55 13.05 15.49 16.68
CA HIS A 55 12.61 15.01 15.35
C HIS A 55 13.33 15.74 14.20
N ILE A 56 13.90 16.91 14.48
CA ILE A 56 14.67 17.74 13.54
C ILE A 56 16.14 17.80 13.96
N LYS A 57 17.04 17.73 12.97
CA LYS A 57 18.48 17.93 13.13
C LYS A 57 19.00 18.59 11.87
N GLU A 58 19.80 19.66 12.00
CA GLU A 58 20.40 20.36 10.86
C GLU A 58 19.36 20.80 9.81
N ASP A 59 18.21 21.29 10.26
CA ASP A 59 17.07 21.71 9.41
C ASP A 59 16.49 20.58 8.53
N ALA A 60 16.73 19.32 8.90
CA ALA A 60 16.23 18.14 8.20
C ALA A 60 15.42 17.23 9.14
N ILE A 61 14.35 16.65 8.59
CA ILE A 61 13.56 15.58 9.21
C ILE A 61 13.70 14.30 8.40
N ILE A 62 13.56 13.15 9.06
CA ILE A 62 13.60 11.84 8.39
C ILE A 62 12.18 11.25 8.42
N LEU A 63 11.67 10.94 7.24
CA LEU A 63 10.38 10.27 7.05
C LEU A 63 10.61 8.84 6.56
N GLU A 64 10.01 7.88 7.24
CA GLU A 64 10.03 6.47 6.85
C GLU A 64 8.60 6.01 6.59
N VAL A 65 8.38 5.23 5.52
CA VAL A 65 7.09 4.60 5.25
C VAL A 65 7.30 3.12 5.01
N TRP A 66 6.65 2.30 5.83
CA TRP A 66 6.55 0.86 5.58
C TRP A 66 5.18 0.58 4.97
N VAL A 67 5.14 -0.10 3.81
CA VAL A 67 3.91 -0.39 3.09
C VAL A 67 3.76 -1.89 2.88
N SER A 68 2.59 -2.43 3.22
CA SER A 68 2.16 -3.79 2.90
C SER A 68 0.95 -3.71 1.97
N ALA A 69 1.15 -4.08 0.71
CA ALA A 69 0.15 -4.01 -0.34
C ALA A 69 -0.38 -5.40 -0.73
N ASP A 70 -1.69 -5.50 -0.91
CA ASP A 70 -2.35 -6.68 -1.47
C ASP A 70 -2.17 -6.74 -3.00
N ALA A 71 -2.47 -7.90 -3.57
CA ALA A 71 -2.52 -8.07 -5.02
C ALA A 71 -3.45 -7.01 -5.67
N PRO A 72 -2.93 -6.21 -6.62
CA PRO A 72 -3.73 -5.16 -7.24
C PRO A 72 -4.75 -5.75 -8.23
N HIS A 73 -5.93 -5.14 -8.30
CA HIS A 73 -6.99 -5.49 -9.24
C HIS A 73 -7.03 -4.53 -10.43
N GLY A 74 -7.52 -5.00 -11.57
CA GLY A 74 -7.80 -4.14 -12.73
C GLY A 74 -6.57 -3.52 -13.41
N VAL A 75 -5.36 -3.98 -13.05
CA VAL A 75 -4.12 -3.69 -13.78
C VAL A 75 -4.19 -4.46 -15.10
N ARG A 76 -4.80 -3.84 -16.12
CA ARG A 76 -4.81 -4.38 -17.48
C ARG A 76 -3.38 -4.33 -17.97
N SER A 77 -2.87 -5.46 -18.49
CA SER A 77 -1.56 -5.58 -19.13
C SER A 77 -1.24 -4.35 -19.97
N VAL A 78 -0.44 -3.42 -19.42
CA VAL A 78 0.13 -2.33 -20.20
C VAL A 78 1.37 -2.92 -20.85
N ILE A 79 1.18 -3.59 -21.99
CA ILE A 79 2.26 -3.82 -22.94
C ILE A 79 2.58 -2.43 -23.52
N GLY A 80 3.36 -1.61 -22.82
CA GLY A 80 3.53 -0.23 -23.29
C GLY A 80 4.35 0.76 -22.48
N CYS A 81 5.01 0.39 -21.38
CA CYS A 81 6.06 1.25 -20.82
C CYS A 81 7.42 0.55 -20.93
N HIS A 82 8.10 0.75 -22.05
CA HIS A 82 9.48 0.28 -22.25
C HIS A 82 10.49 1.03 -21.34
N LEU A 83 10.04 2.06 -20.61
CA LEU A 83 10.86 2.90 -19.73
C LEU A 83 10.74 2.55 -18.24
N CYS A 84 9.80 1.67 -17.85
CA CYS A 84 9.67 1.19 -16.47
C CYS A 84 9.85 -0.32 -16.46
N ALA A 85 11.02 -0.81 -16.04
CA ALA A 85 11.30 -2.24 -15.88
C ALA A 85 10.57 -2.89 -14.69
N ILE A 86 9.37 -2.41 -14.33
CA ILE A 86 8.55 -2.98 -13.28
C ILE A 86 7.36 -3.61 -14.00
N ASP A 87 7.27 -4.93 -13.98
CA ASP A 87 6.11 -5.62 -14.52
C ASP A 87 5.05 -5.67 -13.41
N TRP A 88 4.08 -4.74 -13.41
CA TRP A 88 2.94 -4.76 -12.47
C TRP A 88 1.92 -5.86 -12.78
N ARG A 89 2.24 -6.84 -13.64
CA ARG A 89 1.37 -8.00 -13.90
C ARG A 89 1.32 -8.91 -12.68
N TRP A 90 0.15 -8.94 -12.04
CA TRP A 90 -0.14 -9.97 -11.05
C TRP A 90 -0.39 -11.32 -11.75
N ASP A 91 0.65 -12.15 -11.83
CA ASP A 91 0.51 -13.56 -12.21
C ASP A 91 0.21 -14.39 -10.96
N SER A 92 -1.07 -14.65 -10.72
CA SER A 92 -1.51 -15.44 -9.56
C SER A 92 -0.92 -16.86 -9.60
N LYS A 93 -0.79 -17.47 -10.79
CA LYS A 93 -0.28 -18.84 -10.92
C LYS A 93 1.19 -18.90 -10.51
N LYS A 94 1.98 -17.89 -10.86
CA LYS A 94 3.40 -17.80 -10.45
C LYS A 94 3.57 -17.59 -8.94
N HIS A 95 2.74 -16.75 -8.32
CA HIS A 95 2.90 -16.36 -6.91
C HIS A 95 2.23 -17.33 -5.92
N THR A 96 1.11 -17.95 -6.31
CA THR A 96 0.32 -18.82 -5.41
C THR A 96 0.22 -20.26 -5.89
N GLY A 97 0.57 -20.56 -7.15
CA GLY A 97 0.34 -21.85 -7.79
C GLY A 97 -1.05 -22.00 -8.42
N PHE A 98 -1.95 -21.04 -8.22
CA PHE A 98 -3.36 -21.13 -8.61
C PHE A 98 -3.81 -20.00 -9.56
N VAL A 99 -4.80 -20.30 -10.39
CA VAL A 99 -5.42 -19.31 -11.30
C VAL A 99 -6.77 -18.84 -10.73
N GLY A 100 -6.96 -17.51 -10.70
CA GLY A 100 -8.21 -16.90 -10.27
C GLY A 100 -9.29 -16.86 -11.37
N LEU A 101 -10.55 -16.65 -10.97
CA LEU A 101 -11.67 -16.45 -11.90
C LEU A 101 -11.89 -14.96 -12.15
N LYS A 102 -12.20 -14.60 -13.41
CA LYS A 102 -12.63 -13.24 -13.75
C LYS A 102 -14.09 -13.07 -13.35
N ASN A 103 -14.40 -12.06 -12.55
CA ASN A 103 -15.78 -11.74 -12.22
C ASN A 103 -16.51 -11.14 -13.43
N GLN A 104 -17.59 -11.77 -13.88
CA GLN A 104 -18.45 -11.31 -14.98
C GLN A 104 -19.81 -10.86 -14.41
N GLY A 105 -19.84 -9.72 -13.71
CA GLY A 105 -21.07 -9.15 -13.18
C GLY A 105 -21.39 -9.56 -11.74
N ALA A 106 -22.65 -9.93 -11.45
CA ALA A 106 -23.16 -10.21 -10.10
C ALA A 106 -22.89 -11.65 -9.61
N THR A 107 -21.93 -12.36 -10.20
CA THR A 107 -21.67 -13.79 -9.93
C THR A 107 -20.59 -14.03 -8.86
N CYS A 108 -20.29 -13.03 -8.02
CA CYS A 108 -19.20 -13.12 -7.04
C CYS A 108 -19.33 -14.31 -6.08
N TYR A 109 -20.56 -14.66 -5.66
CA TYR A 109 -20.82 -15.83 -4.81
C TYR A 109 -20.53 -17.16 -5.54
N MET A 110 -20.83 -17.22 -6.86
CA MET A 110 -20.55 -18.41 -7.67
C MET A 110 -19.06 -18.65 -7.85
N ASN A 111 -18.26 -17.59 -7.96
CA ASN A 111 -16.80 -17.74 -8.07
C ASN A 111 -16.21 -18.39 -6.81
N SER A 112 -16.66 -17.96 -5.63
CA SER A 112 -16.25 -18.58 -4.36
C SER A 112 -16.69 -20.04 -4.27
N LEU A 113 -17.93 -20.35 -4.67
CA LEU A 113 -18.45 -21.73 -4.67
C LEU A 113 -17.66 -22.65 -5.62
N LEU A 114 -17.39 -22.19 -6.85
CA LEU A 114 -16.64 -22.95 -7.86
C LEU A 114 -15.21 -23.22 -7.43
N GLN A 115 -14.54 -22.23 -6.83
CA GLN A 115 -13.20 -22.40 -6.27
C GLN A 115 -13.20 -23.40 -5.11
N THR A 116 -14.16 -23.31 -4.17
CA THR A 116 -14.28 -24.28 -3.08
C THR A 116 -14.48 -25.69 -3.60
N LEU A 117 -15.40 -25.90 -4.57
CA LEU A 117 -15.66 -27.22 -5.16
C LEU A 117 -14.42 -27.84 -5.82
N PHE A 118 -13.60 -27.03 -6.51
CA PHE A 118 -12.36 -27.49 -7.15
C PHE A 118 -11.32 -28.00 -6.15
N PHE A 119 -11.27 -27.46 -4.93
CA PHE A 119 -10.30 -27.87 -3.89
C PHE A 119 -10.79 -29.00 -2.98
N THR A 120 -12.04 -29.45 -3.15
CA THR A 120 -12.65 -30.50 -2.34
C THR A 120 -12.88 -31.82 -3.08
N ASN A 121 -12.51 -31.90 -4.36
CA ASN A 121 -12.50 -33.11 -5.19
C ASN A 121 -11.06 -33.42 -5.61
#